data_AF-I6QNE9-F1
#
_entry.id   AF-I6QNE9-F1
#
_cell.length_a   1.000
_cell.length_b   1.000
_cell.length_c   1.000
_cell.angle_alpha   90.00
_cell.angle_beta   90.00
_cell.angle_gamma   90.00
#
_symmetry.space_group_name_H-M   'P 1'
#
loop_
_entity.id
_entity.type
_entity.pdbx_description
1 polymer ?
#
loop_
_entity_poly.entity_id
_entity_poly.type
_entity_poly.pdbx_seq_one_letter_code
_entity_poly.pdbx_strand_id
1 'polypeptide(L)'
;LQAMDSSHVALVALLLRSEGFEHYRCDRNLSMGMNLNNMAKMLRWAGNDDIITIKADDGSDTVTFMFESPNQDKIADFEMKLMDIDSEHLGIPDSEYQAIVRMPSSEFSRICKGLSSIGDTVIISVTKEG
;
A
#
# COMPACT_ATOMS: atom_id res chain seq x y z
N LEU A 1 0.38 -0.37 -7.35
CA LEU A 1 0.80 -1.67 -6.78
C LEU A 1 -0.39 -2.60 -6.80
N GLN A 2 -0.20 -3.83 -7.26
CA GLN A 2 -1.20 -4.90 -7.17
C GLN A 2 -0.50 -6.18 -6.71
N ALA A 3 -1.06 -6.87 -5.73
CA ALA A 3 -0.49 -8.09 -5.17
C ALA A 3 -1.57 -9.03 -4.66
N MET A 4 -1.34 -10.33 -4.79
CA MET A 4 -2.18 -11.37 -4.19
C MET A 4 -1.52 -11.96 -2.94
N ASP A 5 -2.35 -12.48 -2.04
CA ASP A 5 -1.84 -13.32 -0.95
C ASP A 5 -1.36 -14.68 -1.47
N SER A 6 -0.65 -15.45 -0.65
CA SER A 6 -0.08 -16.75 -1.05
C SER A 6 -1.13 -17.81 -1.42
N SER A 7 -2.38 -17.66 -0.96
CA SER A 7 -3.49 -18.55 -1.34
C SER A 7 -4.22 -18.11 -2.62
N HIS A 8 -3.86 -16.94 -3.18
CA HIS A 8 -4.50 -16.35 -4.36
C HIS A 8 -6.01 -16.09 -4.19
N VAL A 9 -6.44 -15.77 -2.97
CA VAL A 9 -7.85 -15.49 -2.63
C VAL A 9 -8.09 -14.00 -2.42
N ALA A 10 -7.13 -13.29 -1.86
CA ALA A 10 -7.23 -11.87 -1.55
C ALA A 10 -6.31 -11.05 -2.47
N LEU A 11 -6.87 -10.03 -3.09
CA LEU A 11 -6.16 -9.06 -3.94
C LEU A 11 -6.07 -7.71 -3.22
N VAL A 12 -4.86 -7.16 -3.15
CA VAL A 12 -4.62 -5.76 -2.75
C VAL A 12 -4.29 -4.95 -3.99
N ALA A 13 -5.02 -3.86 -4.21
CA ALA A 13 -4.73 -2.88 -5.25
C ALA A 13 -4.59 -1.49 -4.61
N LEU A 14 -3.41 -0.88 -4.80
CA LEU A 14 -3.06 0.42 -4.25
C LEU A 14 -2.71 1.39 -5.38
N LEU A 15 -3.36 2.55 -5.36
CA LEU A 15 -3.10 3.69 -6.23
C LEU A 15 -2.84 4.94 -5.39
N LEU A 16 -1.63 5.48 -5.51
CA LEU A 16 -1.29 6.82 -5.04
C LEU A 16 -1.34 7.75 -6.24
N ARG A 17 -2.25 8.72 -6.22
CA ARG A 17 -2.41 9.67 -7.32
C ARG A 17 -1.32 10.75 -7.26
N SER A 18 -0.91 11.25 -8.43
CA SER A 18 0.11 12.29 -8.57
C SER A 18 -0.19 13.54 -7.74
N GLU A 19 -1.47 13.91 -7.61
CA GLU A 19 -1.89 15.10 -6.86
C GLU A 19 -1.70 14.95 -5.34
N GLY A 20 -1.43 13.72 -4.86
CA GLY A 20 -1.12 13.44 -3.46
C GLY A 20 0.35 13.70 -3.09
N PHE A 21 1.21 14.04 -4.05
CA PHE A 21 2.62 14.31 -3.83
C PHE A 21 2.92 15.80 -4.04
N GLU A 22 3.73 16.39 -3.16
CA GLU A 22 4.23 17.76 -3.34
C GLU A 22 5.10 17.88 -4.61
N HIS A 23 5.94 16.87 -4.84
CA HIS A 23 6.74 16.73 -6.04
C HIS A 23 6.57 15.34 -6.62
N TYR A 24 6.13 15.27 -7.88
CA TYR A 24 6.01 14.04 -8.63
C TYR A 24 6.62 14.21 -10.02
N ARG A 25 7.60 13.36 -10.35
CA ARG A 25 8.19 13.28 -11.69
C ARG A 25 8.47 11.82 -12.01
N CYS A 26 7.92 11.35 -13.12
CA CYS A 26 8.12 9.99 -13.62
C CYS A 26 8.11 10.06 -15.15
N ASP A 27 9.29 10.18 -15.75
CA ASP A 27 9.42 10.45 -17.19
C ASP A 27 9.11 9.19 -18.05
N ARG A 28 9.17 8.00 -17.44
CA ARG A 28 8.88 6.70 -18.04
C ARG A 28 8.21 5.79 -17.03
N ASN A 29 7.43 4.83 -17.52
CA ASN A 29 6.87 3.77 -16.67
C ASN A 29 8.01 2.94 -16.06
N LEU A 30 8.12 2.97 -14.73
CA LEU A 30 9.12 2.22 -13.98
C LEU A 30 8.43 1.20 -13.08
N SER A 31 8.89 -0.06 -13.12
CA SER A 31 8.49 -1.09 -12.18
C SER A 31 9.59 -1.30 -11.15
N MET A 32 9.24 -1.28 -9.87
CA MET A 32 10.16 -1.47 -8.76
C MET A 32 9.68 -2.63 -7.90
N GLY A 33 10.28 -3.82 -8.09
CA GLY A 33 9.98 -4.97 -7.26
C GLY A 33 10.56 -4.79 -5.86
N MET A 34 9.71 -4.58 -4.86
CA MET A 34 10.16 -4.27 -3.49
C MET A 34 9.75 -5.35 -2.50
N ASN A 35 10.65 -5.68 -1.57
CA ASN A 35 10.28 -6.47 -0.40
C ASN A 35 9.54 -5.57 0.61
N LEU A 36 8.23 -5.73 0.74
CA LEU A 36 7.40 -4.89 1.61
C LEU A 36 7.79 -4.95 3.09
N ASN A 37 8.32 -6.08 3.57
CA ASN A 37 8.80 -6.19 4.95
C ASN A 37 10.03 -5.32 5.19
N ASN A 38 10.98 -5.30 4.24
CA ASN A 38 12.16 -4.43 4.32
C ASN A 38 11.76 -2.96 4.18
N MET A 39 10.82 -2.65 3.29
CA MET A 39 10.31 -1.28 3.09
C MET A 39 9.63 -0.77 4.36
N ALA A 40 8.76 -1.58 4.98
CA ALA A 40 8.12 -1.21 6.23
C ALA A 40 9.12 -1.00 7.37
N LYS A 41 10.20 -1.80 7.44
CA LYS A 41 11.28 -1.60 8.43
C LYS A 41 12.02 -0.29 8.20
N MET A 42 12.32 0.07 6.95
CA MET A 42 12.98 1.33 6.60
C MET A 42 12.09 2.54 6.91
N LEU A 43 10.81 2.50 6.53
CA LEU A 43 9.86 3.58 6.79
C LEU A 43 9.66 3.89 8.28
N ARG A 44 9.96 2.94 9.19
CA ARG A 44 9.93 3.20 10.66
C ARG A 44 11.01 4.17 11.14
N TRP A 45 11.99 4.49 10.31
CA TRP A 45 13.07 5.43 10.66
C TRP A 45 12.69 6.88 10.32
N ALA A 46 11.67 7.08 9.49
CA ALA A 46 11.09 8.38 9.23
C ALA A 46 10.26 8.82 10.45
N GLY A 47 10.42 10.07 10.84
CA GLY A 47 9.49 10.75 11.73
C GLY A 47 8.11 10.90 11.08
N ASN A 48 7.07 11.08 11.90
CA ASN A 48 5.70 11.22 11.39
C ASN A 48 5.52 12.45 10.49
N ASP A 49 6.32 13.50 10.73
CA ASP A 49 6.26 14.77 10.00
C ASP A 49 7.42 14.91 8.99
N ASP A 50 8.25 13.86 8.82
CA ASP A 50 9.37 13.91 7.88
C ASP A 50 8.84 13.88 6.43
N ILE A 51 9.52 14.63 5.57
CA ILE A 51 9.33 14.59 4.12
C ILE A 51 10.02 13.32 3.61
N ILE A 52 9.27 12.48 2.90
CA ILE A 52 9.79 11.25 2.30
C ILE A 52 9.90 11.42 0.79
N THR A 53 11.12 11.33 0.26
CA THR A 53 11.37 11.32 -1.18
C THR A 53 11.81 9.93 -1.62
N ILE A 54 11.18 9.41 -2.68
CA ILE A 54 11.54 8.13 -3.32
C ILE A 54 12.21 8.44 -4.66
N LYS A 55 13.43 7.94 -4.86
CA LYS A 55 14.20 8.12 -6.10
C LYS A 55 14.63 6.77 -6.63
N ALA A 56 14.47 6.57 -7.94
CA ALA A 56 14.96 5.40 -8.64
C ALA A 56 15.35 5.82 -10.06
N ASP A 57 16.52 5.37 -10.50
CA ASP A 57 17.01 5.60 -11.86
C ASP A 57 16.56 4.47 -12.79
N ASP A 58 16.39 4.78 -14.08
CA ASP A 58 16.02 3.81 -15.11
C ASP A 58 17.14 2.75 -15.25
N GLY A 59 16.82 1.48 -14.96
CA GLY A 59 17.77 0.37 -14.98
C GLY A 59 18.62 0.18 -13.73
N SER A 60 18.37 0.93 -12.65
CA SER A 60 19.01 0.67 -11.35
C SER A 60 18.46 -0.60 -10.69
N ASP A 61 19.32 -1.35 -9.98
CA ASP A 61 18.91 -2.45 -9.10
C ASP A 61 18.56 -1.97 -7.69
N THR A 62 18.51 -0.65 -7.46
CA THR A 62 18.20 -0.06 -6.16
C THR A 62 17.20 1.10 -6.26
N VAL A 63 16.53 1.33 -5.14
CA VAL A 63 15.69 2.51 -4.87
C VAL A 63 16.21 3.22 -3.64
N THR A 64 16.22 4.56 -3.68
CA THR A 64 16.63 5.41 -2.57
C THR A 64 15.40 6.03 -1.91
N PHE A 65 15.33 5.91 -0.59
CA PHE A 65 14.39 6.62 0.27
C PHE A 65 15.17 7.67 1.06
N MET A 66 14.77 8.93 0.90
CA MET A 66 15.35 10.07 1.60
C MET A 66 14.31 10.61 2.59
N PHE A 67 14.68 10.70 3.86
CA PHE A 67 13.84 11.24 4.92
C PHE A 67 14.44 12.55 5.41
N GLU A 68 13.66 13.62 5.31
CA GLU A 68 14.05 14.97 5.68
C GLU A 68 13.14 15.51 6.77
N SER A 69 13.71 15.98 7.89
CA SER A 69 12.89 16.68 8.89
C SER A 69 12.39 18.01 8.32
N PRO A 70 11.23 18.53 8.79
CA PRO A 70 10.69 19.80 8.28
C PRO A 70 11.64 20.99 8.38
N ASN A 71 12.52 20.99 9.38
CA ASN A 71 13.52 22.04 9.61
C ASN A 71 14.85 21.79 8.87
N GLN A 72 14.98 20.66 8.17
CA GLN A 72 16.19 20.20 7.47
C GLN A 72 17.40 19.89 8.37
N ASP A 73 17.20 19.86 9.70
CA ASP A 73 18.25 19.53 10.67
C ASP A 73 18.74 18.08 10.57
N LYS A 74 17.89 17.19 10.03
CA LYS A 74 18.15 15.75 9.89
C LYS A 74 17.77 15.30 8.49
N ILE A 75 18.76 14.73 7.80
CA ILE A 75 18.60 14.09 6.49
C ILE A 75 19.14 12.66 6.61
N ALA A 76 18.36 11.68 6.17
CA ALA A 76 18.77 10.29 6.16
C ALA A 76 18.44 9.65 4.81
N ASP A 77 19.47 9.09 4.18
CA ASP A 77 19.34 8.35 2.92
C ASP A 77 19.44 6.85 3.18
N PHE A 78 18.48 6.11 2.64
CA PHE A 78 18.45 4.66 2.71
C PHE A 78 18.31 4.07 1.32
N GLU A 79 19.19 3.14 1.00
CA GLU A 79 19.17 2.42 -0.26
C GLU A 79 18.65 0.99 -0.05
N MET A 80 17.73 0.57 -0.90
CA MET A 80 17.18 -0.78 -0.91
C MET A 80 17.42 -1.44 -2.26
N LYS A 81 17.89 -2.69 -2.25
CA LYS A 81 17.92 -3.53 -3.46
C LYS A 81 16.51 -3.92 -3.90
N LEU A 82 16.25 -3.70 -5.17
CA LEU A 82 15.07 -4.16 -5.88
C LEU A 82 15.18 -5.66 -6.15
N MET A 83 14.02 -6.28 -6.32
CA MET A 83 13.87 -7.68 -6.70
C MET A 83 13.32 -7.73 -8.13
N ASP A 84 13.76 -8.72 -8.88
CA ASP A 84 13.11 -9.06 -10.14
C ASP A 84 11.82 -9.81 -9.83
N ILE A 85 10.68 -9.22 -10.20
CA ILE A 85 9.35 -9.75 -9.93
C ILE A 85 8.55 -9.69 -11.22
N ASP A 86 8.02 -10.85 -11.63
CA ASP A 86 7.10 -10.92 -12.76
C ASP A 86 5.87 -10.06 -12.47
N SER A 87 5.67 -9.05 -13.30
CA SER A 87 4.56 -8.11 -13.18
C SER A 87 3.37 -8.64 -13.98
N GLU A 88 2.48 -9.35 -13.30
CA GLU A 88 1.16 -9.69 -13.85
C GLU A 88 0.11 -8.72 -13.29
N HIS A 89 -0.42 -7.86 -14.16
CA HIS A 89 -1.54 -7.00 -13.81
C HIS A 89 -2.87 -7.70 -14.12
N LEU A 90 -3.63 -7.97 -13.07
CA LEU A 90 -4.99 -8.50 -13.17
C LEU A 90 -5.95 -7.35 -13.49
N GLY A 91 -6.73 -7.51 -14.55
CA GLY A 91 -7.84 -6.64 -14.86
C GLY A 91 -8.95 -6.79 -13.82
N ILE A 92 -9.26 -5.72 -13.09
CA ILE A 92 -10.39 -5.69 -12.16
C ILE A 92 -11.63 -5.26 -12.96
N PRO A 93 -12.67 -6.10 -13.07
CA PRO A 93 -13.85 -5.77 -13.85
C PRO A 93 -14.71 -4.72 -13.14
N ASP A 94 -15.22 -3.75 -13.90
CA ASP A 94 -16.26 -2.83 -13.43
C ASP A 94 -17.59 -3.60 -13.32
N SER A 95 -17.89 -4.07 -12.10
CA SER A 95 -19.10 -4.85 -11.81
C SER A 95 -20.05 -4.07 -10.93
N GLU A 96 -21.35 -4.17 -11.22
CA GLU A 96 -22.38 -3.62 -10.34
C GLU A 96 -22.54 -4.49 -9.09
N TYR A 97 -22.39 -3.86 -7.91
CA TYR A 97 -22.56 -4.54 -6.63
C TYR A 97 -24.03 -4.54 -6.19
N GLN A 98 -24.49 -5.67 -5.65
CA GLN A 98 -25.88 -5.82 -5.17
C GLN A 98 -26.19 -4.94 -3.95
N ALA A 99 -25.18 -4.62 -3.13
CA ALA A 99 -25.30 -3.75 -1.97
C ALA A 99 -23.98 -3.02 -1.71
N ILE A 100 -24.07 -1.77 -1.24
CA ILE A 100 -22.93 -0.95 -0.81
C ILE A 100 -23.21 -0.44 0.60
N VAL A 101 -22.43 -0.91 1.58
CA VAL A 101 -22.53 -0.48 2.97
C VAL A 101 -21.37 0.44 3.30
N ARG A 102 -21.65 1.63 3.84
CA ARG A 102 -20.64 2.58 4.33
C ARG A 102 -20.72 2.68 5.84
N MET A 103 -19.60 2.46 6.52
CA MET A 103 -19.51 2.57 7.98
C MET A 103 -18.11 3.02 8.42
N PRO A 104 -17.94 3.48 9.67
CA PRO A 104 -16.62 3.80 10.21
C PRO A 104 -15.68 2.59 10.15
N SER A 105 -14.47 2.78 9.63
CA SER A 105 -13.46 1.72 9.54
C SER A 105 -13.03 1.20 10.92
N SER A 106 -13.04 2.06 11.94
CA SER A 106 -12.78 1.69 13.33
C SER A 106 -13.83 0.72 13.87
N GLU A 107 -15.10 0.94 13.52
CA GLU A 107 -16.21 0.06 13.91
C GLU A 107 -16.12 -1.28 13.20
N PHE A 108 -15.90 -1.28 11.89
CA PHE A 108 -15.69 -2.51 11.12
C PHE A 108 -14.52 -3.34 11.67
N SER A 109 -13.38 -2.69 11.97
CA SER A 109 -12.23 -3.35 12.58
C SER A 109 -12.56 -3.97 13.94
N ARG A 110 -13.35 -3.27 14.78
CA ARG A 110 -13.80 -3.78 16.07
C ARG A 110 -14.68 -5.02 15.91
N ILE A 111 -15.63 -4.99 14.98
CA ILE A 111 -16.52 -6.12 14.67
C ILE A 111 -15.70 -7.33 14.22
N CYS A 112 -14.80 -7.17 13.23
CA CYS A 112 -13.96 -8.26 12.74
C CYS A 112 -13.12 -8.88 13.86
N LYS A 113 -12.48 -8.05 14.71
CA LYS A 113 -11.70 -8.55 15.87
C LYS A 113 -12.56 -9.30 16.87
N GLY A 114 -13.75 -8.78 17.20
CA GLY A 114 -14.68 -9.46 18.11
C GLY A 114 -15.11 -10.83 17.58
N LEU A 115 -15.53 -10.90 16.31
CA LEU A 115 -15.98 -12.14 15.68
C LEU A 115 -14.84 -13.17 15.51
N SER A 116 -13.62 -12.70 15.21
CA SER A 116 -12.46 -13.60 15.04
C SER A 116 -12.09 -14.36 16.31
N SER A 117 -12.52 -13.89 17.49
CA SER A 117 -12.33 -14.61 18.75
C SER A 117 -13.30 -15.77 18.95
N ILE A 118 -14.38 -15.83 18.16
CA ILE A 118 -15.47 -16.80 18.29
C ILE A 118 -15.37 -17.89 17.21
N GLY A 119 -14.98 -17.52 15.99
CA GLY A 119 -14.81 -18.49 14.91
C GLY A 119 -14.09 -17.93 13.69
N ASP A 120 -13.75 -18.83 12.78
CA ASP A 120 -12.90 -18.55 11.62
C ASP A 120 -13.69 -18.06 10.39
N THR A 121 -15.02 -18.12 10.43
CA THR A 121 -15.90 -17.75 9.30
C THR A 121 -16.94 -16.73 9.74
N VAL A 122 -17.09 -15.67 8.94
CA VAL A 122 -18.08 -14.62 9.14
C VAL A 122 -19.03 -14.60 7.94
N ILE A 123 -20.34 -14.56 8.21
CA ILE A 123 -21.38 -14.38 7.19
C ILE A 123 -21.84 -12.94 7.22
N ILE A 124 -21.79 -12.26 6.07
CA ILE A 124 -22.32 -10.90 5.89
C ILE A 124 -23.61 -11.01 5.08
N SER A 125 -24.72 -10.51 5.63
CA SER A 125 -26.03 -10.48 4.98
C SER A 125 -26.57 -9.05 5.01
N VAL A 126 -27.15 -8.60 3.89
CA VAL A 126 -27.77 -7.27 3.77
C VAL A 126 -29.21 -7.48 3.33
N THR A 127 -30.15 -6.91 4.07
CA THR A 127 -31.59 -7.00 3.78
C THR A 127 -32.19 -5.62 3.60
N LYS A 128 -33.45 -5.55 3.15
CA LYS A 128 -34.17 -4.27 2.98
C LYS A 128 -34.41 -3.53 4.29
N GLU A 129 -34.35 -4.22 5.43
CA GLU A 129 -34.65 -3.64 6.74
C GLU A 129 -33.44 -2.94 7.38
N GLY A 130 -32.26 -3.01 6.74
CA GLY A 130 -30.99 -2.49 7.25
C GLY A 130 -30.08 -3.62 7.73
#